data_AF-J5GHI1-F1
#
_entry.id   AF-J5GHI1-F1
#
_cell.length_a   1.000
_cell.length_b   1.000
_cell.length_c   1.000
_cell.angle_alpha   90.00
_cell.angle_beta   90.00
_cell.angle_gamma   90.00
#
_symmetry.space_group_name_H-M   'P 1'
#
loop_
_entity.id
_entity.type
_entity.pdbx_description
1 polymer ?
#
loop_
_entity_poly.entity_id
_entity_poly.type
_entity_poly.pdbx_seq_one_letter_code
_entity_poly.pdbx_strand_id
1 'polypeptide(L)'
;MEIKLELSDTRKEFLKQYARVYEQEREFDETADPIVVVEREIRIPTRDGLEDDCSYLWITEDEENEFDNLYDLETAINESRYVIKNKELQKLLCNLRDGIEAEVDELGKFIINYYVISQEPVAYFLTIAEAEKYMEYQKHNLQRTRILTRHMGYSNRGDLVEFSKMLLEIGEMLNKEEE
;
A
#
# COMPACT_ATOMS: atom_id res chain seq x y z
N MET A 1 41.69 -8.56 9.10
CA MET A 1 41.06 -9.20 10.27
C MET A 1 40.16 -10.30 9.72
N GLU A 2 40.22 -11.51 10.26
CA GLU A 2 39.37 -12.62 9.82
C GLU A 2 38.26 -12.82 10.85
N ILE A 3 37.00 -12.87 10.40
CA ILE A 3 35.82 -13.13 11.25
C ILE A 3 35.22 -14.46 10.81
N LYS A 4 34.94 -15.35 11.77
CA LYS A 4 34.15 -16.57 11.54
C LYS A 4 32.74 -16.36 12.07
N LEU A 5 31.74 -16.62 11.24
CA LEU A 5 30.32 -16.46 11.57
C LEU A 5 29.61 -17.81 11.45
N GLU A 6 28.85 -18.20 12.47
CA GLU A 6 27.92 -19.30 12.39
C GLU A 6 26.53 -18.76 11.99
N LEU A 7 26.00 -19.23 10.86
CA LEU A 7 24.73 -18.77 10.30
C LEU A 7 23.69 -19.89 10.38
N SER A 8 22.46 -19.53 10.80
CA SER A 8 21.30 -20.41 10.67
C SER A 8 20.92 -20.58 9.19
N ASP A 9 20.19 -21.65 8.88
CA ASP A 9 19.73 -21.91 7.51
C ASP A 9 18.87 -20.77 6.97
N THR A 10 18.01 -20.17 7.80
CA THR A 10 17.22 -18.98 7.44
C THR A 10 18.10 -17.79 7.06
N ARG A 11 19.19 -17.53 7.80
CA ARG A 11 20.11 -16.43 7.49
C ARG A 11 20.89 -16.70 6.22
N LYS A 12 21.31 -17.95 5.99
CA LYS A 12 21.98 -18.35 4.75
C LYS A 12 21.07 -18.16 3.55
N GLU A 13 19.81 -18.61 3.64
CA GLU A 13 18.84 -18.46 2.57
C GLU A 13 18.58 -16.98 2.23
N PHE A 14 18.36 -16.15 3.26
CA PHE A 14 18.23 -14.71 3.10
C PHE A 14 19.44 -14.10 2.38
N LEU A 15 20.68 -14.37 2.84
CA LEU A 15 21.89 -13.78 2.26
C LEU A 15 22.11 -14.22 0.80
N LYS A 16 21.85 -15.49 0.50
CA LYS A 16 21.96 -16.01 -0.87
C LYS A 16 20.93 -15.37 -1.79
N GLN A 17 19.68 -15.28 -1.37
CA GLN A 17 18.63 -14.62 -2.14
C GLN A 17 18.95 -13.14 -2.32
N TYR A 18 19.38 -12.45 -1.27
CA TYR A 18 19.82 -11.06 -1.32
C TYR A 18 20.86 -10.86 -2.43
N ALA A 19 21.93 -11.66 -2.44
CA ALA A 19 22.96 -11.57 -3.47
C ALA A 19 22.47 -11.91 -4.88
N ARG A 20 21.51 -12.85 -5.03
CA ARG A 20 20.96 -13.22 -6.34
C ARG A 20 20.14 -12.11 -6.99
N VAL A 21 19.38 -11.34 -6.19
CA VAL A 21 18.46 -10.33 -6.72
C VAL A 21 19.03 -8.91 -6.69
N TYR A 22 20.13 -8.68 -5.95
CA TYR A 22 20.66 -7.34 -5.69
C TYR A 22 20.84 -6.49 -6.96
N GLU A 23 21.63 -6.93 -7.93
CA GLU A 23 21.88 -6.15 -9.15
C GLU A 23 20.61 -5.94 -9.99
N GLN A 24 19.78 -6.98 -10.11
CA GLN A 24 18.55 -6.93 -10.90
C GLN A 24 17.54 -5.92 -10.32
N GLU A 25 17.37 -5.91 -9.01
CA GLU A 25 16.42 -4.99 -8.37
C GLU A 25 16.92 -3.53 -8.43
N ARG A 26 18.24 -3.32 -8.47
CA ARG A 26 18.87 -1.99 -8.52
C ARG A 26 18.94 -1.40 -9.93
N GLU A 27 18.75 -2.19 -10.98
CA GLU A 27 18.74 -1.71 -12.37
C GLU A 27 17.64 -0.66 -12.62
N PHE A 28 16.53 -0.77 -11.90
CA PHE A 28 15.37 0.12 -12.03
C PHE A 28 15.39 1.28 -11.03
N ASP A 29 16.35 1.31 -10.11
CA ASP A 29 16.44 2.32 -9.08
C ASP A 29 17.23 3.54 -9.59
N GLU A 30 16.67 4.74 -9.46
CA GLU A 30 17.39 5.99 -9.73
C GLU A 30 18.48 6.30 -8.67
N THR A 31 18.67 5.39 -7.70
CA THR A 31 19.61 5.50 -6.58
C THR A 31 20.33 4.16 -6.41
N ALA A 32 21.63 4.18 -6.13
CA ALA A 32 22.44 2.95 -6.09
C ALA A 32 22.10 1.98 -4.94
N ASP A 33 21.50 2.44 -3.84
CA ASP A 33 21.30 1.64 -2.62
C ASP A 33 20.05 2.08 -1.83
N PRO A 34 18.83 2.01 -2.39
CA PRO A 34 17.63 2.33 -1.65
C PRO A 34 17.22 1.20 -0.72
N ILE A 35 16.40 1.56 0.28
CA ILE A 35 15.61 0.58 1.03
C ILE A 35 14.25 0.42 0.37
N VAL A 36 13.73 -0.80 0.43
CA VAL A 36 12.39 -1.10 -0.03
C VAL A 36 11.42 -0.85 1.13
N VAL A 37 10.28 -0.23 0.83
CA VAL A 37 9.23 0.06 1.80
C VAL A 37 7.90 -0.44 1.27
N VAL A 38 7.13 -1.07 2.15
CA VAL A 38 5.70 -1.30 1.93
C VAL A 38 4.97 -0.13 2.57
N GLU A 39 4.26 0.63 1.75
CA GLU A 39 3.42 1.75 2.20
C GLU A 39 1.95 1.35 2.13
N ARG A 40 1.17 1.90 3.06
CA ARG A 40 -0.29 1.80 3.06
C ARG A 40 -0.90 3.16 2.80
N GLU A 41 -1.95 3.15 1.98
CA GLU A 41 -2.83 4.30 1.80
C GLU A 41 -3.60 4.57 3.10
N ILE A 42 -3.48 5.80 3.59
CA ILE A 42 -4.32 6.32 4.67
C ILE A 42 -5.20 7.44 4.12
N ARG A 43 -6.49 7.36 4.46
CA ARG A 43 -7.49 8.36 4.11
C ARG A 43 -7.69 9.27 5.31
N ILE A 44 -7.25 10.52 5.20
CA ILE A 44 -7.38 11.50 6.26
C ILE A 44 -8.63 12.33 5.96
N PRO A 45 -9.70 12.25 6.77
CA PRO A 45 -10.93 13.00 6.53
C PRO A 45 -10.65 14.51 6.49
N THR A 46 -11.23 15.20 5.50
CA THR A 46 -11.09 16.66 5.37
C THR A 46 -12.44 17.34 5.18
N ARG A 47 -12.46 18.66 5.35
CA ARG A 47 -13.58 19.52 4.98
C ARG A 47 -13.08 20.61 4.04
N ASP A 48 -13.83 20.83 2.97
CA ASP A 48 -13.78 21.92 2.00
C ASP A 48 -12.42 22.31 1.39
N GLY A 49 -12.24 21.98 0.10
CA GLY A 49 -11.35 22.65 -0.85
C GLY A 49 -9.91 22.15 -0.88
N LEU A 50 -9.60 21.07 -0.16
CA LEU A 50 -8.27 20.47 -0.05
C LEU A 50 -8.32 18.93 -0.15
N GLU A 51 -9.43 18.37 -0.62
CA GLU A 51 -9.60 16.94 -0.83
C GLU A 51 -8.86 16.41 -2.07
N ASP A 52 -8.29 15.21 -1.95
CA ASP A 52 -7.77 14.46 -3.11
C ASP A 52 -8.88 13.63 -3.76
N ASP A 53 -9.76 13.06 -2.94
CA ASP A 53 -10.84 12.16 -3.38
C ASP A 53 -11.99 12.08 -2.35
N CYS A 54 -13.00 11.26 -2.65
CA CYS A 54 -14.11 10.97 -1.76
C CYS A 54 -14.53 9.49 -1.79
N SER A 55 -15.28 9.07 -0.77
CA SER A 55 -15.98 7.78 -0.74
C SER A 55 -17.45 8.00 -0.42
N TYR A 56 -18.26 7.02 -0.80
CA TYR A 56 -19.71 7.06 -0.63
C TYR A 56 -20.11 6.04 0.41
N LEU A 57 -20.68 6.52 1.51
CA LEU A 57 -21.22 5.67 2.55
C LEU A 57 -22.72 5.52 2.34
N TRP A 58 -23.19 4.29 2.28
CA TRP A 58 -24.61 3.95 2.24
C TRP A 58 -24.97 3.15 3.49
N ILE A 59 -25.85 3.73 4.30
CA ILE A 59 -26.29 3.22 5.59
C ILE A 59 -27.75 2.79 5.46
N THR A 60 -28.01 1.51 5.65
CA THR A 60 -29.34 0.91 5.74
C THR A 60 -29.66 0.56 7.20
N GLU A 61 -30.83 -0.04 7.47
CA GLU A 61 -31.16 -0.53 8.82
C GLU A 61 -30.21 -1.63 9.29
N ASP A 62 -29.70 -2.44 8.36
CA ASP A 62 -28.95 -3.66 8.65
C ASP A 62 -27.43 -3.50 8.51
N GLU A 63 -26.99 -2.61 7.61
CA GLU A 63 -25.59 -2.55 7.18
C GLU A 63 -25.12 -1.12 6.87
N GLU A 64 -23.82 -0.89 7.07
CA GLU A 64 -23.09 0.30 6.65
C GLU A 64 -22.04 -0.12 5.61
N ASN A 65 -22.18 0.38 4.39
CA ASN A 65 -21.35 -0.01 3.25
C ASN A 65 -20.65 1.22 2.66
N GLU A 66 -19.32 1.17 2.56
CA GLU A 66 -18.49 2.22 1.96
C GLU A 66 -18.05 1.82 0.55
N PHE A 67 -18.18 2.74 -0.40
CA PHE A 67 -17.85 2.54 -1.81
C PHE A 67 -16.84 3.58 -2.28
N ASP A 68 -15.85 3.15 -3.05
CA ASP A 68 -14.79 4.03 -3.56
C ASP A 68 -15.23 4.89 -4.74
N ASN A 69 -16.32 4.52 -5.42
CA ASN A 69 -16.82 5.26 -6.57
C ASN A 69 -18.34 5.11 -6.72
N LEU A 70 -18.92 6.00 -7.52
CA LEU A 70 -20.37 6.05 -7.77
C LEU A 70 -20.91 4.82 -8.50
N TYR A 71 -20.10 4.21 -9.35
CA TYR A 71 -20.53 3.06 -10.14
C TYR A 71 -20.75 1.83 -9.26
N ASP A 72 -19.86 1.61 -8.29
CA ASP A 72 -19.99 0.51 -7.33
C ASP A 72 -21.18 0.72 -6.40
N LEU A 73 -21.39 1.97 -5.92
CA LEU A 73 -22.57 2.33 -5.15
C LEU A 73 -23.86 2.06 -5.93
N GLU A 74 -23.96 2.53 -7.18
CA GLU A 74 -25.14 2.33 -8.03
C GLU A 74 -25.42 0.83 -8.24
N THR A 75 -24.37 0.05 -8.44
CA THR A 75 -24.47 -1.39 -8.66
C THR A 75 -25.00 -2.09 -7.41
N ALA A 76 -24.42 -1.81 -6.23
CA ALA A 76 -24.86 -2.39 -4.96
C ALA A 76 -26.32 -2.08 -4.63
N ILE A 77 -26.75 -0.83 -4.86
CA ILE A 77 -28.16 -0.44 -4.69
C ILE A 77 -29.07 -1.27 -5.61
N ASN A 78 -28.72 -1.38 -6.89
CA ASN A 78 -29.54 -2.10 -7.85
C ASN A 78 -29.61 -3.62 -7.59
N GLU A 79 -28.55 -4.20 -7.04
CA GLU A 79 -28.52 -5.62 -6.65
C GLU A 79 -29.34 -5.91 -5.38
N SER A 80 -29.47 -4.93 -4.48
CA SER A 80 -30.22 -5.04 -3.22
C SER A 80 -31.76 -4.94 -3.37
N ARG A 81 -32.28 -5.00 -4.61
CA ARG A 81 -33.71 -4.91 -5.00
C ARG A 81 -34.30 -3.50 -5.03
N TYR A 82 -33.57 -2.47 -4.64
CA TYR A 82 -33.94 -1.09 -4.94
C TYR A 82 -33.64 -0.78 -6.41
N VAL A 83 -34.42 0.10 -7.05
CA VAL A 83 -34.14 0.57 -8.41
C VAL A 83 -34.06 2.08 -8.38
N ILE A 84 -32.83 2.60 -8.38
CA ILE A 84 -32.58 4.04 -8.52
C ILE A 84 -32.09 4.32 -9.94
N LYS A 85 -32.67 5.31 -10.61
CA LYS A 85 -32.13 5.72 -11.92
C LYS A 85 -30.87 6.53 -11.68
N ASN A 86 -29.82 6.29 -12.48
CA ASN A 86 -28.56 7.03 -12.45
C ASN A 86 -28.73 8.57 -12.32
N LYS A 87 -29.72 9.16 -13.02
CA LYS A 87 -30.03 10.61 -12.94
C LYS A 87 -30.57 11.07 -11.58
N GLU A 88 -31.27 10.21 -10.84
CA GLU A 88 -31.82 10.52 -9.52
C GLU A 88 -30.72 10.38 -8.46
N LEU A 89 -29.90 9.34 -8.56
CA LEU A 89 -28.70 9.18 -7.73
C LEU A 89 -27.75 10.36 -7.92
N GLN A 90 -27.45 10.75 -9.17
CA GLN A 90 -26.62 11.93 -9.46
C GLN A 90 -27.19 13.22 -8.85
N LYS A 91 -28.51 13.43 -8.89
CA LYS A 91 -29.13 14.61 -8.27
C LYS A 91 -29.01 14.61 -6.76
N LEU A 92 -29.23 13.46 -6.12
CA LEU A 92 -29.06 13.28 -4.68
C LEU A 92 -27.63 13.66 -4.27
N LEU A 93 -26.64 13.15 -5.02
CA LEU A 93 -25.22 13.36 -4.76
C LEU A 93 -24.76 14.79 -5.05
N CYS A 94 -25.32 15.45 -6.07
CA CYS A 94 -25.04 16.87 -6.29
C CYS A 94 -25.46 17.73 -5.09
N ASN A 95 -26.54 17.37 -4.40
CA ASN A 95 -27.01 18.09 -3.21
C ASN A 95 -26.18 17.75 -1.95
N LEU A 96 -25.47 16.63 -1.95
CA LEU A 96 -24.61 16.20 -0.84
C LEU A 96 -23.28 16.95 -0.76
N ARG A 97 -22.91 17.69 -1.82
CA ARG A 97 -21.64 18.43 -1.92
C ARG A 97 -21.47 19.54 -0.87
N ASP A 98 -22.57 20.05 -0.31
CA ASP A 98 -22.56 21.10 0.71
C ASP A 98 -22.63 20.55 2.16
N GLY A 99 -22.58 19.23 2.32
CA GLY A 99 -22.72 18.53 3.60
C GLY A 99 -24.19 18.43 4.06
N ILE A 100 -24.65 17.35 4.69
CA ILE A 100 -23.88 16.36 5.44
C ILE A 100 -24.41 14.96 5.14
N GLU A 101 -25.70 14.78 4.89
CA GLU A 101 -26.33 13.47 4.76
C GLU A 101 -27.59 13.63 3.90
N ALA A 102 -27.93 12.61 3.11
CA ALA A 102 -29.19 12.57 2.38
C ALA A 102 -29.89 11.28 2.75
N GLU A 103 -31.05 11.41 3.36
CA GLU A 103 -31.92 10.28 3.66
C GLU A 103 -32.97 10.16 2.57
N VAL A 104 -33.12 8.95 2.05
CA VAL A 104 -34.11 8.62 1.03
C VAL A 104 -35.01 7.55 1.64
N ASP A 105 -36.31 7.83 1.71
CA ASP A 105 -37.32 6.89 2.20
C ASP A 105 -37.13 5.51 1.56
N GLU A 106 -37.18 4.46 2.38
CA GLU A 106 -36.98 3.04 2.03
C GLU A 106 -35.56 2.66 1.56
N LEU A 107 -34.78 3.59 1.01
CA LEU A 107 -33.44 3.32 0.47
C LEU A 107 -32.33 3.51 1.52
N GLY A 108 -32.54 4.38 2.51
CA GLY A 108 -31.58 4.64 3.58
C GLY A 108 -30.80 5.94 3.40
N LYS A 109 -29.66 6.02 4.08
CA LYS A 109 -28.90 7.26 4.27
C LYS A 109 -27.59 7.24 3.50
N PHE A 110 -27.26 8.37 2.89
CA PHE A 110 -26.06 8.56 2.07
C PHE A 110 -25.17 9.65 2.65
N ILE A 111 -23.87 9.39 2.69
CA ILE A 111 -22.83 10.35 3.12
C ILE A 111 -21.71 10.34 2.07
N ILE A 112 -21.17 11.52 1.77
CA ILE A 112 -19.92 11.65 1.01
C ILE A 112 -18.81 11.99 1.98
N ASN A 113 -17.81 11.13 2.08
CA ASN A 113 -16.63 11.33 2.92
C ASN A 113 -15.49 11.85 2.06
N TYR A 114 -15.17 13.14 2.17
CA TYR A 114 -14.02 13.73 1.51
C TYR A 114 -12.74 13.49 2.32
N TYR A 115 -11.65 13.17 1.63
CA TYR A 115 -10.36 12.89 2.27
C TYR A 115 -9.16 13.29 1.41
N VAL A 116 -8.04 13.45 2.10
CA VAL A 116 -6.70 13.52 1.49
C VAL A 116 -6.08 12.15 1.57
N ILE A 117 -5.45 11.73 0.47
CA ILE A 117 -4.72 10.48 0.37
C ILE A 117 -3.29 10.73 0.83
N SER A 118 -2.93 10.10 1.94
CA SER A 118 -1.55 10.05 2.39
C SER A 118 -1.05 8.61 2.39
N GLN A 119 0.27 8.44 2.47
CA GLN A 119 0.93 7.15 2.40
C GLN A 119 1.82 7.02 3.62
N GLU A 120 1.63 5.96 4.40
CA GLU A 120 2.42 5.70 5.59
C GLU A 120 3.27 4.43 5.43
N PRO A 121 4.52 4.44 5.93
CA PRO A 121 5.35 3.25 5.90
C PRO A 121 4.83 2.20 6.90
N VAL A 122 4.65 0.97 6.43
CA VAL A 122 4.21 -0.17 7.24
C VAL A 122 5.39 -1.08 7.60
N ALA A 123 6.24 -1.36 6.63
CA ALA A 123 7.38 -2.25 6.80
C ALA A 123 8.52 -1.89 5.84
N TYR A 124 9.75 -2.24 6.23
CA TYR A 124 10.97 -1.96 5.49
C TYR A 124 11.73 -3.24 5.18
N PHE A 125 12.32 -3.29 3.98
CA PHE A 125 13.01 -4.45 3.44
C PHE A 125 14.28 -4.02 2.70
N LEU A 126 15.21 -4.96 2.55
CA LEU A 126 16.40 -4.75 1.74
C LEU A 126 16.16 -5.03 0.26
N THR A 127 15.17 -5.87 -0.06
CA THR A 127 14.84 -6.33 -1.42
C THR A 127 13.33 -6.28 -1.68
N ILE A 128 12.97 -6.12 -2.96
CA ILE A 128 11.60 -6.15 -3.46
C ILE A 128 11.02 -7.55 -3.25
N ALA A 129 11.80 -8.59 -3.55
CA ALA A 129 11.38 -9.97 -3.36
C ALA A 129 10.97 -10.30 -1.91
N GLU A 130 11.61 -9.72 -0.89
CA GLU A 130 11.17 -9.89 0.51
C GLU A 130 9.91 -9.07 0.83
N ALA A 131 9.78 -7.87 0.27
CA ALA A 131 8.58 -7.05 0.41
C ALA A 131 7.35 -7.73 -0.22
N GLU A 132 7.50 -8.38 -1.37
CA GLU A 132 6.44 -9.15 -2.03
C GLU A 132 5.99 -10.35 -1.19
N LYS A 133 6.95 -11.11 -0.62
CA LYS A 133 6.63 -12.21 0.31
C LYS A 133 5.85 -11.71 1.53
N TYR A 134 6.25 -10.57 2.08
CA TYR A 134 5.54 -9.94 3.19
C TYR A 134 4.12 -9.52 2.79
N MET A 135 3.94 -8.91 1.62
CA MET A 135 2.63 -8.51 1.12
C MET A 135 1.70 -9.70 0.94
N GLU A 136 2.17 -10.80 0.35
CA GLU A 136 1.35 -12.01 0.21
C GLU A 136 0.99 -12.60 1.59
N TYR A 137 1.95 -12.66 2.50
CA TYR A 137 1.72 -13.17 3.85
C TYR A 137 0.71 -12.32 4.65
N GLN A 138 0.75 -11.01 4.47
CA GLN A 138 -0.08 -10.04 5.19
C GLN A 138 -1.26 -9.51 4.36
N LYS A 139 -1.63 -10.14 3.25
CA LYS A 139 -2.67 -9.66 2.33
C LYS A 139 -4.03 -9.36 2.97
N HIS A 140 -4.34 -10.03 4.08
CA HIS A 140 -5.58 -9.83 4.84
C HIS A 140 -5.54 -8.55 5.72
N ASN A 141 -4.35 -8.07 6.06
CA ASN A 141 -4.14 -6.86 6.87
C ASN A 141 -3.71 -5.65 6.03
N LEU A 142 -3.16 -5.89 4.84
CA LEU A 142 -2.60 -4.89 3.94
C LEU A 142 -3.58 -4.56 2.81
N GLN A 143 -4.58 -3.74 3.12
CA GLN A 143 -5.45 -3.16 2.09
C GLN A 143 -4.82 -1.90 1.51
N ARG A 144 -4.95 -1.70 0.20
CA ARG A 144 -4.43 -0.52 -0.54
C ARG A 144 -2.97 -0.22 -0.23
N THR A 145 -2.12 -1.22 -0.47
CA THR A 145 -0.68 -1.13 -0.22
C THR A 145 0.14 -1.15 -1.51
N ARG A 146 1.34 -0.59 -1.45
CA ARG A 146 2.29 -0.53 -2.56
C ARG A 146 3.71 -0.76 -2.09
N ILE A 147 4.54 -1.31 -2.96
CA ILE A 147 5.99 -1.40 -2.76
C ILE A 147 6.64 -0.21 -3.45
N LEU A 148 7.48 0.51 -2.72
CA LEU A 148 8.30 1.59 -3.26
C LEU A 148 9.73 1.46 -2.76
N THR A 149 10.64 2.18 -3.41
CA THR A 149 12.00 2.37 -2.93
C THR A 149 12.13 3.78 -2.33
N ARG A 150 12.78 3.88 -1.17
CA ARG A 150 13.08 5.14 -0.50
C ARG A 150 14.59 5.38 -0.50
N HIS A 151 14.98 6.59 -0.87
CA HIS A 151 16.37 7.04 -0.79
C HIS A 151 16.79 7.17 0.68
N MET A 152 18.02 6.77 0.99
CA MET A 152 18.56 6.82 2.36
C MET A 152 19.24 8.17 2.69
N GLY A 153 18.87 9.23 2.00
CA GLY A 153 19.41 10.59 2.14
C GLY A 153 20.14 11.09 0.89
N TYR A 154 20.67 12.32 0.96
CA TYR A 154 21.44 12.91 -0.12
C TYR A 154 22.86 12.31 -0.16
N SER A 155 23.31 11.90 -1.35
CA SER A 155 24.67 11.40 -1.66
C SER A 155 25.01 9.93 -1.31
N ASN A 156 24.09 9.08 -0.82
CA ASN A 156 24.31 7.63 -0.59
C ASN A 156 25.66 7.27 0.07
N ARG A 157 26.12 8.07 1.06
CA ARG A 157 27.39 7.87 1.79
C ARG A 157 27.15 7.60 3.28
N GLY A 158 26.18 6.73 3.56
CA GLY A 158 25.78 6.32 4.90
C GLY A 158 26.30 4.95 5.30
N ASP A 159 26.19 4.64 6.57
CA ASP A 159 26.46 3.33 7.17
C ASP A 159 25.63 2.19 6.54
N LEU A 160 24.40 2.48 6.13
CA LEU A 160 23.49 1.49 5.54
C LEU A 160 23.95 1.00 4.16
N VAL A 161 24.69 1.80 3.40
CA VAL A 161 25.29 1.38 2.13
C VAL A 161 26.40 0.36 2.37
N GLU A 162 27.30 0.65 3.31
CA GLU A 162 28.38 -0.27 3.67
C GLU A 162 27.83 -1.56 4.29
N PHE A 163 26.76 -1.47 5.09
CA PHE A 163 26.06 -2.64 5.61
C PHE A 163 25.46 -3.50 4.49
N SER A 164 24.74 -2.89 3.54
CA SER A 164 24.15 -3.57 2.39
C SER A 164 25.20 -4.27 1.52
N LYS A 165 26.36 -3.66 1.30
CA LYS A 165 27.49 -4.27 0.58
C LYS A 165 28.11 -5.43 1.34
N MET A 166 28.29 -5.29 2.65
CA MET A 166 28.77 -6.39 3.48
C MET A 166 27.84 -7.61 3.42
N LEU A 167 26.51 -7.39 3.43
CA LEU A 167 25.54 -8.48 3.26
C LEU A 167 25.64 -9.13 1.87
N LEU A 168 25.87 -8.33 0.82
CA LEU A 168 26.05 -8.81 -0.55
C LEU A 168 27.29 -9.70 -0.64
N GLU A 169 28.43 -9.24 -0.14
CA GLU A 169 29.70 -9.98 -0.15
C GLU A 169 29.55 -11.35 0.53
N ILE A 170 28.90 -11.40 1.71
CA ILE A 170 28.65 -12.66 2.41
C ILE A 170 27.73 -13.57 1.57
N GLY A 171 26.67 -13.03 0.99
CA GLY A 171 25.75 -13.78 0.14
C GLY A 171 26.40 -14.36 -1.11
N GLU A 172 27.28 -13.60 -1.76
CA GLU A 172 28.08 -14.06 -2.90
C GLU A 172 29.05 -15.18 -2.52
N MET A 173 29.72 -15.07 -1.37
CA MET A 173 30.58 -16.13 -0.86
C MET A 173 29.79 -17.42 -0.64
N LEU A 174 28.60 -17.32 -0.03
CA LEU A 174 27.73 -18.48 0.21
C LEU A 174 27.22 -19.12 -1.09
N ASN A 175 26.94 -18.34 -2.14
CA ASN A 175 26.52 -18.88 -3.43
C ASN A 175 27.68 -19.60 -4.15
N LYS A 176 28.92 -19.13 -4.01
CA LYS A 176 30.12 -19.76 -4.60
C LYS A 176 30.51 -21.09 -3.95
N GLU A 177 30.16 -21.31 -2.69
CA GLU A 177 30.41 -22.59 -2.00
C GLU A 177 29.46 -23.73 -2.45
N GLU A 178 28.36 -23.40 -3.14
CA GLU A 178 27.36 -24.36 -3.61
C GLU A 178 27.44 -24.69 -5.11
N GLU A 179 28.31 -24.00 -5.86
CA GLU A 179 28.67 -24.32 -7.26
C GLU A 179 29.80 -25.35 -7.33
#